data_AF-A0A8R7RBK8-F1
#
_entry.id   AF-A0A8R7RBK8-F1
#
_cell.length_a   1.000
_cell.length_b   1.000
_cell.length_c   1.000
_cell.angle_alpha   90.00
_cell.angle_beta   90.00
_cell.angle_gamma   90.00
#
_symmetry.space_group_name_H-M   'P 1'
#
loop_
_entity.id
_entity.type
_entity.pdbx_description
1 polymer ?
#
loop_
_entity_poly.entity_id
_entity_poly.type
_entity_poly.pdbx_seq_one_letter_code
_entity_poly.pdbx_strand_id
1 'polypeptide(L)'
;MEDGRVLAWSTEEDDYLCTLQEVFEHVSPHLGFNIELKFDDNIIYPGVNLNRALQAVLQVVFQYAGNRPLFFSTFQPDAARITRELQSVYPVLFLTEGGTAKHDDRRRNSLDNAIQVCQEYDLHGVVSEVRGVLKNPSAILKAQESNLAILTYGQLNNVREAVYIQYLMGVNGVIVDLVEEISNAVADLSKPDLGQSTFSNSVDICRKHESFSQQQLGFLLRLIPELIQQPH
;
A
#
# COMPACT_ATOMS: atom_id res chain seq x y z
N MET A 1 4.40 33.97 -11.64
CA MET A 1 3.46 33.80 -12.75
C MET A 1 4.02 32.68 -13.59
N GLU A 2 3.58 31.45 -13.35
CA GLU A 2 3.98 30.30 -14.16
C GLU A 2 3.22 30.38 -15.49
N ASP A 3 4.00 30.36 -16.57
CA ASP A 3 3.54 30.41 -17.94
C ASP A 3 2.85 29.08 -18.26
N GLY A 4 1.51 29.07 -18.20
CA GLY A 4 0.60 27.93 -18.35
C GLY A 4 0.64 27.25 -19.72
N ARG A 5 1.84 26.99 -20.24
CA ARG A 5 2.09 26.16 -21.39
C ARG A 5 1.81 24.72 -21.00
N VAL A 6 0.66 24.23 -21.48
CA VAL A 6 0.40 22.80 -21.61
C VAL A 6 1.50 22.23 -22.49
N LEU A 7 2.46 21.53 -21.89
CA LEU A 7 3.39 20.69 -22.63
C LEU A 7 2.55 19.62 -23.30
N ALA A 8 2.41 19.71 -24.62
CA ALA A 8 1.86 18.63 -25.41
C ALA A 8 2.79 17.43 -25.21
N TRP A 9 2.34 16.46 -24.42
CA TRP A 9 2.98 15.16 -24.33
C TRP A 9 2.95 14.55 -25.74
N SER A 10 4.11 14.44 -26.37
CA SER A 10 4.28 13.73 -27.63
C SER A 10 5.20 12.53 -27.38
N THR A 11 4.62 11.35 -27.26
CA THR A 11 5.33 10.08 -27.37
C THR A 11 5.59 9.79 -28.86
N GLU A 12 6.81 9.36 -29.20
CA GLU A 12 7.18 9.06 -30.59
C GLU A 12 6.47 7.81 -31.10
N GLU A 13 6.18 6.85 -30.21
CA GLU A 13 5.32 5.69 -30.43
C GLU A 13 4.60 5.34 -29.12
N ASP A 14 3.28 5.11 -29.18
CA ASP A 14 2.56 4.54 -28.04
C ASP A 14 2.83 3.02 -28.02
N ASP A 15 3.38 2.53 -26.91
CA ASP A 15 3.55 1.10 -26.72
C ASP A 15 2.18 0.42 -26.54
N TYR A 16 2.09 -0.86 -26.90
CA TYR A 16 0.85 -1.60 -26.78
C TYR A 16 0.53 -1.91 -25.31
N LEU A 17 -0.76 -1.85 -24.96
CA LEU A 17 -1.21 -2.34 -23.65
C LEU A 17 -0.94 -3.85 -23.58
N CYS A 18 -0.24 -4.28 -22.52
CA CYS A 18 -0.01 -5.68 -22.25
C CYS A 18 -1.20 -6.33 -21.54
N THR A 19 -1.34 -7.63 -21.75
CA THR A 19 -2.23 -8.50 -21.00
C THR A 19 -1.56 -8.96 -19.70
N LEU A 20 -2.36 -9.32 -18.69
CA LEU A 20 -1.84 -9.87 -17.45
C LEU A 20 -1.00 -11.15 -17.67
N GLN A 21 -1.34 -11.96 -18.67
CA GLN A 21 -0.55 -13.13 -19.06
C GLN A 21 0.85 -12.71 -19.53
N GLU A 22 0.93 -11.77 -20.48
CA GLU A 22 2.23 -11.31 -21.00
C GLU A 22 3.12 -10.75 -19.89
N VAL A 23 2.54 -10.05 -18.91
CA VAL A 23 3.28 -9.56 -17.74
C VAL A 23 3.89 -10.70 -16.94
N PHE A 24 3.17 -11.80 -16.72
CA PHE A 24 3.73 -12.98 -16.03
C PHE A 24 4.82 -13.68 -16.83
N GLU A 25 4.68 -13.74 -18.15
CA GLU A 25 5.62 -14.41 -19.06
C GLU A 25 6.92 -13.62 -19.25
N HIS A 26 6.85 -12.28 -19.29
CA HIS A 26 7.99 -11.44 -19.66
C HIS A 26 8.71 -10.80 -18.47
N VAL A 27 8.04 -10.60 -17.34
CA VAL A 27 8.70 -10.06 -16.13
C VAL A 27 9.39 -11.19 -15.37
N SER A 28 10.57 -10.91 -14.82
CA SER A 28 11.36 -11.88 -14.03
C SER A 28 10.53 -12.59 -12.95
N PRO A 29 10.62 -13.94 -12.83
CA PRO A 29 9.88 -14.72 -11.82
C PRO A 29 10.30 -14.42 -10.37
N HIS A 30 11.41 -13.73 -10.17
CA HIS A 30 11.88 -13.33 -8.84
C HIS A 30 11.20 -12.07 -8.30
N LEU A 31 10.52 -11.29 -9.16
CA LEU A 31 9.82 -10.08 -8.77
C LEU A 31 8.37 -10.40 -8.40
N GLY A 32 7.94 -9.96 -7.22
CA GLY A 32 6.56 -10.11 -6.78
C GLY A 32 5.62 -9.01 -7.29
N PHE A 33 4.31 -9.28 -7.31
CA PHE A 33 3.30 -8.36 -7.86
C PHE A 33 2.29 -7.87 -6.82
N ASN A 34 1.96 -6.58 -6.93
CA ASN A 34 0.70 -6.02 -6.44
C ASN A 34 -0.25 -5.90 -7.63
N ILE A 35 -1.35 -6.66 -7.64
CA ILE A 35 -2.36 -6.60 -8.71
C ILE A 35 -3.55 -5.78 -8.21
N GLU A 36 -3.66 -4.53 -8.67
CA GLU A 36 -4.82 -3.68 -8.40
C GLU A 36 -6.02 -4.09 -9.28
N LEU A 37 -7.10 -4.52 -8.64
CA LEU A 37 -8.37 -4.82 -9.29
C LEU A 37 -9.18 -3.51 -9.40
N LYS A 38 -9.21 -2.95 -10.61
CA LYS A 38 -9.78 -1.62 -10.87
C LYS A 38 -11.18 -1.72 -11.47
N PHE A 39 -12.10 -0.96 -10.88
CA PHE A 39 -13.50 -0.84 -11.32
C PHE A 39 -13.87 0.63 -11.37
N ASP A 40 -14.81 0.99 -12.26
CA ASP A 40 -15.27 2.38 -12.38
C ASP A 40 -16.20 2.72 -11.21
N ASP A 41 -15.85 3.76 -10.46
CA ASP A 41 -16.62 4.21 -9.29
C ASP A 41 -18.02 4.73 -9.66
N ASN A 42 -18.23 5.13 -10.91
CA ASN A 42 -19.52 5.63 -11.40
C ASN A 42 -20.46 4.51 -11.87
N ILE A 43 -19.97 3.26 -11.88
CA ILE A 43 -20.74 2.10 -12.35
C ILE A 43 -21.09 1.22 -11.15
N ILE A 44 -22.38 0.94 -10.99
CA ILE A 44 -22.85 -0.08 -10.06
C ILE A 44 -22.72 -1.44 -10.75
N TYR A 45 -21.77 -2.25 -10.31
CA TYR A 45 -21.56 -3.59 -10.84
C TYR A 45 -22.46 -4.60 -10.11
N PRO A 46 -23.39 -5.29 -10.81
CA PRO A 46 -24.10 -6.41 -10.22
C PRO A 46 -23.11 -7.48 -9.75
N GLY A 47 -23.37 -8.11 -8.60
CA GLY A 47 -22.46 -9.09 -8.01
C GLY A 47 -22.05 -10.23 -8.95
N VAL A 48 -22.94 -10.66 -9.86
CA VAL A 48 -22.64 -11.67 -10.89
C VAL A 48 -21.59 -11.19 -11.90
N ASN A 49 -21.67 -9.92 -12.31
CA ASN A 49 -20.72 -9.34 -13.26
C ASN A 49 -19.36 -9.15 -12.59
N LEU A 50 -19.36 -8.70 -11.34
CA LEU A 50 -18.13 -8.53 -10.56
C LEU A 50 -17.43 -9.88 -10.34
N ASN A 51 -18.18 -10.90 -9.93
CA ASN A 51 -17.68 -12.26 -9.77
C ASN A 51 -17.08 -12.80 -11.07
N ARG A 52 -17.79 -12.67 -12.20
CA ARG A 52 -17.29 -13.11 -13.51
C ARG A 52 -15.98 -12.42 -13.91
N ALA A 53 -15.87 -11.11 -13.69
CA ALA A 53 -14.64 -10.36 -13.99
C ALA A 53 -13.46 -10.85 -13.13
N LEU A 54 -13.70 -11.02 -11.82
CA LEU A 54 -12.68 -11.51 -10.89
C LEU A 54 -12.25 -12.95 -11.20
N GLN A 55 -13.18 -13.84 -11.56
CA GLN A 55 -12.85 -15.20 -12.00
C GLN A 55 -11.95 -15.21 -13.23
N ALA A 56 -12.16 -14.33 -14.19
CA ALA A 56 -11.30 -14.23 -15.38
C ALA A 56 -9.86 -13.82 -15.00
N VAL A 57 -9.71 -12.84 -14.10
CA VAL A 57 -8.39 -12.44 -13.59
C VAL A 57 -7.73 -13.60 -12.84
N LEU A 58 -8.45 -14.24 -11.92
CA LEU A 58 -7.93 -15.36 -11.13
C LEU A 58 -7.51 -16.56 -11.98
N GLN A 59 -8.23 -16.85 -13.06
CA GLN A 59 -7.83 -17.91 -14.01
C GLN A 59 -6.45 -17.64 -14.60
N VAL A 60 -6.19 -16.41 -15.05
CA VAL A 60 -4.87 -16.02 -15.57
C VAL A 60 -3.81 -16.10 -14.47
N VAL A 61 -4.09 -15.57 -13.27
CA VAL A 61 -3.13 -15.62 -12.16
C VAL A 61 -2.76 -17.05 -11.80
N PHE A 62 -3.73 -17.95 -11.61
CA PHE A 62 -3.43 -19.34 -11.24
C PHE A 62 -2.74 -20.14 -12.34
N GLN A 63 -2.97 -19.78 -13.60
CA GLN A 63 -2.32 -20.44 -14.72
C GLN A 63 -0.87 -19.98 -14.93
N TYR A 64 -0.57 -18.69 -14.73
CA TYR A 64 0.69 -18.09 -15.17
C TYR A 64 1.59 -17.54 -14.05
N ALA A 65 1.07 -17.27 -12.84
CA ALA A 65 1.90 -16.69 -11.76
C ALA A 65 2.95 -17.65 -11.20
N GLY A 66 2.73 -18.97 -11.32
CA GLY A 66 3.60 -19.99 -10.73
C GLY A 66 3.77 -19.79 -9.22
N ASN A 67 5.01 -19.80 -8.73
CA ASN A 67 5.34 -19.61 -7.31
C ASN A 67 5.71 -18.15 -6.96
N ARG A 68 5.42 -17.20 -7.84
CA ARG A 68 5.76 -15.79 -7.64
C ARG A 68 4.97 -15.22 -6.45
N PRO A 69 5.61 -14.46 -5.53
CA PRO A 69 4.89 -13.78 -4.47
C PRO A 69 4.00 -12.69 -5.07
N LEU A 70 2.73 -12.64 -4.67
CA LEU A 70 1.83 -11.56 -5.08
C LEU A 70 0.70 -11.35 -4.07
N PHE A 71 0.03 -10.21 -4.19
CA PHE A 71 -1.22 -9.92 -3.50
C PHE A 71 -2.15 -9.10 -4.40
N PHE A 72 -3.44 -9.16 -4.08
CA PHE A 72 -4.46 -8.33 -4.72
C PHE A 72 -4.75 -7.09 -3.89
N SER A 73 -5.04 -5.98 -4.56
CA SER A 73 -5.53 -4.76 -3.92
C SER A 73 -6.72 -4.17 -4.68
N THR A 74 -7.64 -3.48 -4.01
CA THR A 74 -8.76 -2.80 -4.69
C THR A 74 -9.41 -1.74 -3.81
N PHE A 75 -9.89 -0.64 -4.42
CA PHE A 75 -10.70 0.38 -3.75
C PHE A 75 -12.18 -0.04 -3.60
N GLN A 76 -12.62 -1.08 -4.30
CA GLN A 76 -14.01 -1.51 -4.29
C GLN A 76 -14.23 -2.58 -3.21
N PRO A 77 -15.00 -2.30 -2.13
CA PRO A 77 -15.12 -3.24 -1.01
C PRO A 77 -15.74 -4.59 -1.43
N ASP A 78 -16.70 -4.56 -2.34
CA ASP A 78 -17.38 -5.78 -2.81
C ASP A 78 -16.45 -6.64 -3.68
N ALA A 79 -15.51 -6.03 -4.42
CA ALA A 79 -14.49 -6.78 -5.15
C ALA A 79 -13.50 -7.43 -4.19
N ALA A 80 -13.10 -6.73 -3.12
CA ALA A 80 -12.22 -7.28 -2.10
C ALA A 80 -12.86 -8.51 -1.44
N ARG A 81 -14.12 -8.40 -1.03
CA ARG A 81 -14.91 -9.51 -0.46
C ARG A 81 -14.98 -10.70 -1.41
N ILE A 82 -15.45 -10.49 -2.65
CA ILE A 82 -15.62 -11.59 -3.61
C ILE A 82 -14.27 -12.22 -3.97
N THR A 83 -13.20 -11.43 -4.11
CA THR A 83 -11.85 -11.97 -4.36
C THR A 83 -11.41 -12.86 -3.21
N ARG A 84 -11.65 -12.45 -1.96
CA ARG A 84 -11.34 -13.27 -0.77
C ARG A 84 -12.19 -14.54 -0.70
N GLU A 85 -13.45 -14.50 -1.13
CA GLU A 85 -14.33 -15.67 -1.20
C GLU A 85 -13.93 -16.65 -2.32
N LEU A 86 -13.45 -16.15 -3.45
CA LEU A 86 -13.08 -16.97 -4.61
C LEU A 86 -11.72 -17.67 -4.45
N GLN A 87 -10.84 -17.16 -3.59
CA GLN A 87 -9.52 -17.76 -3.39
C GLN A 87 -8.92 -17.51 -2.00
N SER A 88 -8.06 -18.44 -1.57
CA SER A 88 -7.36 -18.39 -0.27
C SER A 88 -5.83 -18.50 -0.39
N VAL A 89 -5.27 -18.41 -1.60
CA VAL A 89 -3.84 -18.61 -1.87
C VAL A 89 -3.06 -17.31 -1.67
N TYR A 90 -3.56 -16.21 -2.21
CA TYR A 90 -2.89 -14.92 -2.21
C TYR A 90 -3.58 -13.93 -1.27
N PRO A 91 -2.82 -13.08 -0.57
CA PRO A 91 -3.39 -12.01 0.24
C PRO A 91 -4.26 -11.07 -0.58
N VAL A 92 -5.31 -10.56 0.05
CA VAL A 92 -6.19 -9.51 -0.49
C VAL A 92 -6.14 -8.35 0.47
N LEU A 93 -5.76 -7.18 -0.02
CA LEU A 93 -5.67 -5.94 0.74
C LEU A 93 -6.69 -4.93 0.21
N PHE A 94 -7.19 -4.07 1.08
CA PHE A 94 -8.16 -3.04 0.72
C PHE A 94 -7.48 -1.68 0.54
N LEU A 95 -7.70 -1.02 -0.61
CA LEU A 95 -7.18 0.31 -0.89
C LEU A 95 -8.11 1.39 -0.32
N THR A 96 -7.51 2.43 0.26
CA THR A 96 -8.26 3.58 0.79
C THR A 96 -7.45 4.87 0.65
N GLU A 97 -8.16 5.98 0.48
CA GLU A 97 -7.58 7.32 0.60
C GLU A 97 -7.46 7.77 2.06
N GLY A 98 -7.79 6.92 3.03
CA GLY A 98 -7.60 7.21 4.46
C GLY A 98 -8.34 8.45 4.97
N GLY A 99 -9.37 8.89 4.24
CA GLY A 99 -10.15 10.10 4.52
C GLY A 99 -9.63 11.40 3.88
N THR A 100 -8.66 11.33 2.96
CA THR A 100 -8.25 12.50 2.16
C THR A 100 -9.23 12.84 1.04
N ALA A 101 -10.06 11.88 0.61
CA ALA A 101 -11.16 12.06 -0.30
C ALA A 101 -12.46 11.48 0.26
N LYS A 102 -13.57 11.91 -0.33
CA LYS A 102 -14.92 11.46 0.03
C LYS A 102 -15.56 10.75 -1.15
N HIS A 103 -16.01 9.54 -0.90
CA HIS A 103 -16.74 8.69 -1.83
C HIS A 103 -18.18 8.49 -1.36
N ASP A 104 -19.04 8.10 -2.29
CA ASP A 104 -20.43 7.74 -1.99
C ASP A 104 -20.51 6.49 -1.11
N ASP A 105 -19.64 5.51 -1.35
CA ASP A 105 -19.49 4.36 -0.46
C ASP A 105 -18.71 4.75 0.80
N ARG A 106 -19.45 4.81 1.91
CA ARG A 106 -18.92 5.19 3.23
C ARG A 106 -17.81 4.26 3.74
N ARG A 107 -17.76 3.01 3.27
CA ARG A 107 -16.71 2.04 3.62
C ARG A 107 -15.30 2.52 3.22
N ARG A 108 -15.20 3.46 2.28
CA ARG A 108 -13.92 3.98 1.75
C ARG A 108 -13.43 5.26 2.42
N ASN A 109 -14.26 5.91 3.24
CA ASN A 109 -14.07 7.31 3.61
C ASN A 109 -13.15 7.57 4.80
N SER A 110 -12.57 6.54 5.41
CA SER A 110 -11.57 6.70 6.47
C SER A 110 -10.72 5.45 6.62
N LEU A 111 -9.56 5.61 7.25
CA LEU A 111 -8.71 4.48 7.60
C LEU A 111 -9.39 3.53 8.60
N ASP A 112 -10.19 4.04 9.55
CA ASP A 112 -10.97 3.20 10.46
C ASP A 112 -12.04 2.38 9.72
N ASN A 113 -12.72 2.97 8.72
CA ASN A 113 -13.67 2.24 7.89
C ASN A 113 -12.98 1.16 7.05
N ALA A 114 -11.78 1.44 6.53
CA ALA A 114 -10.99 0.46 5.79
C ALA A 114 -10.56 -0.73 6.68
N ILE A 115 -10.15 -0.47 7.92
CA ILE A 115 -9.83 -1.51 8.90
C ILE A 115 -11.08 -2.36 9.21
N GLN A 116 -12.24 -1.72 9.39
CA GLN A 116 -13.50 -2.43 9.63
C GLN A 116 -13.87 -3.34 8.45
N VAL A 117 -13.71 -2.87 7.21
CA VAL A 117 -13.92 -3.67 6.00
C VAL A 117 -13.01 -4.90 5.98
N CYS A 118 -11.74 -4.72 6.35
CA CYS A 118 -10.79 -5.83 6.41
C CYS A 118 -11.19 -6.88 7.44
N GLN A 119 -11.65 -6.45 8.62
CA GLN A 119 -12.13 -7.36 9.66
C GLN A 119 -13.42 -8.09 9.26
N GLU A 120 -14.36 -7.37 8.63
CA GLU A 120 -15.65 -7.94 8.20
C GLU A 120 -15.47 -8.99 7.09
N TYR A 121 -14.56 -8.75 6.16
CA TYR A 121 -14.33 -9.63 5.00
C TYR A 121 -13.13 -10.55 5.13
N ASP A 122 -12.51 -10.65 6.32
CA ASP A 122 -11.30 -11.45 6.57
C ASP A 122 -10.18 -11.17 5.54
N LEU A 123 -9.92 -9.87 5.30
CA LEU A 123 -8.85 -9.41 4.43
C LEU A 123 -7.52 -9.35 5.20
N HIS A 124 -6.41 -9.31 4.46
CA HIS A 124 -5.07 -9.44 5.06
C HIS A 124 -4.42 -8.09 5.39
N GLY A 125 -5.00 -6.97 4.94
CA GLY A 125 -4.41 -5.67 5.19
C GLY A 125 -5.05 -4.51 4.44
N VAL A 126 -4.51 -3.33 4.68
CA VAL A 126 -4.93 -2.05 4.06
C VAL A 126 -3.76 -1.47 3.29
N VAL A 127 -4.05 -0.88 2.14
CA VAL A 127 -3.13 -0.01 1.38
C VAL A 127 -3.72 1.40 1.42
N SER A 128 -3.12 2.31 2.17
CA SER A 128 -3.68 3.66 2.41
C SER A 128 -2.88 4.75 1.72
N GLU A 129 -3.54 5.83 1.31
CA GLU A 129 -2.83 7.07 1.00
C GLU A 129 -2.05 7.52 2.26
N VAL A 130 -0.79 7.90 2.06
CA VAL A 130 0.18 8.16 3.12
C VAL A 130 -0.22 9.30 4.05
N ARG A 131 -0.81 10.39 3.55
CA ARG A 131 -1.31 11.49 4.40
C ARG A 131 -2.44 11.01 5.31
N GLY A 132 -3.29 10.09 4.85
CA GLY A 132 -4.31 9.45 5.68
C GLY A 132 -3.70 8.74 6.91
N VAL A 133 -2.61 8.01 6.69
CA VAL A 133 -1.86 7.30 7.75
C VAL A 133 -1.14 8.27 8.69
N LEU A 134 -0.42 9.25 8.13
CA LEU A 134 0.32 10.24 8.93
C LEU A 134 -0.60 11.12 9.80
N LYS A 135 -1.83 11.36 9.36
CA LYS A 135 -2.87 12.08 10.13
C LYS A 135 -3.50 11.25 11.23
N ASN A 136 -3.44 9.92 11.14
CA ASN A 136 -4.11 9.01 12.08
C ASN A 136 -3.18 7.89 12.59
N PRO A 137 -2.13 8.22 13.38
CA PRO A 137 -1.21 7.20 13.91
C PRO A 137 -1.88 6.14 14.77
N SER A 138 -2.99 6.47 15.45
CA SER A 138 -3.70 5.50 16.31
C SER A 138 -4.41 4.42 15.50
N ALA A 139 -4.82 4.69 14.26
CA ALA A 139 -5.39 3.67 13.38
C ALA A 139 -4.35 2.62 12.95
N ILE A 140 -3.06 2.97 12.91
CA ILE A 140 -1.99 2.00 12.64
C ILE A 140 -1.92 0.96 13.76
N LEU A 141 -1.96 1.41 15.01
CA LEU A 141 -1.98 0.53 16.18
C LEU A 141 -3.18 -0.42 16.13
N LYS A 142 -4.39 0.10 15.80
CA LYS A 142 -5.59 -0.74 15.65
C LYS A 142 -5.45 -1.80 14.57
N ALA A 143 -4.88 -1.44 13.42
CA ALA A 143 -4.63 -2.39 12.33
C ALA A 143 -3.63 -3.47 12.75
N GLN A 144 -2.55 -3.10 13.44
CA GLN A 144 -1.58 -4.04 14.00
C GLN A 144 -2.20 -4.99 15.03
N GLU A 145 -3.00 -4.46 15.97
CA GLU A 145 -3.77 -5.27 16.93
C GLU A 145 -4.76 -6.22 16.26
N SER A 146 -5.22 -5.87 15.06
CA SER A 146 -6.10 -6.69 14.22
C SER A 146 -5.33 -7.64 13.29
N ASN A 147 -4.00 -7.73 13.41
CA ASN A 147 -3.12 -8.52 12.55
C ASN A 147 -3.26 -8.18 11.05
N LEU A 148 -3.53 -6.91 10.74
CA LEU A 148 -3.62 -6.41 9.37
C LEU A 148 -2.28 -5.81 8.94
N ALA A 149 -1.83 -6.19 7.75
CA ALA A 149 -0.71 -5.50 7.10
C ALA A 149 -1.13 -4.08 6.71
N ILE A 150 -0.22 -3.12 6.84
CA ILE A 150 -0.42 -1.74 6.40
C ILE A 150 0.64 -1.41 5.36
N LEU A 151 0.20 -1.11 4.16
CA LEU A 151 1.03 -0.52 3.12
C LEU A 151 0.53 0.90 2.84
N THR A 152 1.38 1.72 2.23
CA THR A 152 1.00 3.05 1.81
C THR A 152 1.32 3.33 0.35
N TYR A 153 0.65 4.32 -0.21
CA TYR A 153 0.98 4.95 -1.49
C TYR A 153 0.84 6.47 -1.38
N GLY A 154 1.29 7.20 -2.41
CA GLY A 154 1.12 8.65 -2.52
C GLY A 154 2.44 9.40 -2.53
N GLN A 155 2.38 10.70 -2.80
CA GLN A 155 3.57 11.50 -3.12
C GLN A 155 4.63 11.53 -2.01
N LEU A 156 4.21 11.46 -0.73
CA LEU A 156 5.15 11.44 0.39
C LEU A 156 5.95 10.12 0.49
N ASN A 157 5.54 9.06 -0.21
CA ASN A 157 6.35 7.85 -0.28
C ASN A 157 7.62 8.03 -1.12
N ASN A 158 7.69 9.09 -1.93
CA ASN A 158 8.89 9.49 -2.65
C ASN A 158 9.83 10.39 -1.80
N VAL A 159 9.55 10.58 -0.51
CA VAL A 159 10.36 11.40 0.42
C VAL A 159 10.97 10.51 1.50
N ARG A 160 12.30 10.43 1.53
CA ARG A 160 13.05 9.55 2.45
C ARG A 160 12.67 9.73 3.92
N GLU A 161 12.48 10.96 4.39
CA GLU A 161 12.13 11.25 5.78
C GLU A 161 10.72 10.76 6.11
N ALA A 162 9.78 10.92 5.18
CA ALA A 162 8.42 10.44 5.35
C ALA A 162 8.36 8.90 5.34
N VAL A 163 9.15 8.23 4.50
CA VAL A 163 9.29 6.75 4.53
C VAL A 163 9.90 6.28 5.85
N TYR A 164 10.91 6.99 6.38
CA TYR A 164 11.49 6.68 7.68
C TYR A 164 10.47 6.80 8.82
N ILE A 165 9.64 7.85 8.80
CA ILE A 165 8.55 8.02 9.76
C ILE A 165 7.58 6.85 9.68
N GLN A 166 7.15 6.46 8.48
CA GLN A 166 6.23 5.33 8.28
C GLN A 166 6.81 4.01 8.80
N TYR A 167 8.10 3.76 8.55
CA TYR A 167 8.82 2.61 9.11
C TYR A 167 8.74 2.59 10.65
N LEU A 168 9.02 3.73 11.30
CA LEU A 168 8.94 3.83 12.75
C LEU A 168 7.52 3.70 13.30
N MET A 169 6.50 4.05 12.53
CA MET A 169 5.10 3.83 12.88
C MET A 169 4.67 2.36 12.71
N GLY A 170 5.51 1.52 12.10
CA GLY A 170 5.24 0.10 11.84
C GLY A 170 4.41 -0.16 10.58
N VAL A 171 4.49 0.72 9.58
CA VAL A 171 4.02 0.44 8.21
C VAL A 171 4.88 -0.66 7.60
N ASN A 172 4.24 -1.67 6.97
CA ASN A 172 4.90 -2.86 6.44
C ASN A 172 5.53 -2.67 5.05
N GLY A 173 5.06 -1.70 4.26
CA GLY A 173 5.59 -1.44 2.92
C GLY A 173 5.12 -0.11 2.34
N VAL A 174 5.89 0.41 1.38
CA VAL A 174 5.59 1.66 0.68
C VAL A 174 5.58 1.40 -0.83
N ILE A 175 4.55 1.91 -1.51
CA ILE A 175 4.46 1.98 -2.97
C ILE A 175 5.01 3.35 -3.37
N VAL A 176 5.99 3.35 -4.29
CA VAL A 176 6.82 4.51 -4.64
C VAL A 176 6.93 4.64 -6.15
N ASP A 177 7.14 5.86 -6.63
CA ASP A 177 7.51 6.14 -8.01
C ASP A 177 9.05 6.12 -8.18
N LEU A 178 9.78 6.61 -7.17
CA LEU A 178 11.25 6.69 -7.16
C LEU A 178 11.88 5.44 -6.54
N VAL A 179 11.75 4.29 -7.24
CA VAL A 179 12.16 2.97 -6.74
C VAL A 179 13.61 2.91 -6.29
N GLU A 180 14.56 3.40 -7.10
CA GLU A 180 15.99 3.32 -6.78
C GLU A 180 16.34 4.15 -5.54
N GLU A 181 15.88 5.40 -5.49
CA GLU A 181 16.16 6.33 -4.39
C GLU A 181 15.63 5.79 -3.06
N ILE A 182 14.36 5.37 -3.05
CA ILE A 182 13.74 4.89 -1.81
C ILE A 182 14.28 3.53 -1.40
N SER A 183 14.62 2.64 -2.35
CA SER A 183 15.27 1.36 -2.02
C SER A 183 16.62 1.57 -1.33
N ASN A 184 17.43 2.53 -1.80
CA ASN A 184 18.69 2.89 -1.16
C ASN A 184 18.45 3.48 0.24
N ALA A 185 17.46 4.38 0.38
CA ALA A 185 17.11 4.94 1.67
C ALA A 185 16.69 3.87 2.69
N VAL A 186 15.83 2.91 2.31
CA VAL A 186 15.37 1.82 3.17
C VAL A 186 16.51 0.84 3.53
N ALA A 187 17.44 0.59 2.61
CA ALA A 187 18.61 -0.23 2.88
C ALA A 187 19.51 0.37 3.97
N ASP A 188 19.63 1.70 4.02
CA ASP A 188 20.37 2.40 5.08
C ASP A 188 19.66 2.33 6.43
N LEU A 189 18.32 2.34 6.46
CA LEU A 189 17.54 2.17 7.69
C LEU A 189 17.70 0.79 8.33
N SER A 190 18.01 -0.22 7.52
CA SER A 190 18.13 -1.61 7.95
C SER A 190 19.51 -1.95 8.53
N LYS A 191 20.47 -1.01 8.50
CA LYS A 191 21.79 -1.21 9.09
C LYS A 191 21.68 -1.07 10.62
N PRO A 192 22.07 -2.10 11.41
CA PRO A 192 22.07 -1.98 12.85
C PRO A 192 23.05 -0.87 13.27
N ASP A 193 22.60 -0.01 14.18
CA ASP A 193 23.39 1.09 14.71
C ASP A 193 24.62 0.50 15.44
N LEU A 194 25.78 0.52 14.79
CA LEU A 194 27.07 0.11 15.36
C LEU A 194 27.54 1.18 16.34
N GLY A 195 26.82 1.34 17.45
CA GLY A 195 26.97 2.52 18.29
C GLY A 195 26.34 2.47 19.68
N GLN A 196 26.13 1.30 20.30
CA GLN A 196 26.11 1.13 21.77
C GLN A 196 25.98 -0.34 22.23
N SER A 197 27.15 -0.93 22.53
CA SER A 197 27.45 -1.95 23.56
C SER A 197 26.39 -2.94 24.09
N THR A 198 26.63 -4.24 23.80
CA THR A 198 26.58 -5.44 24.70
C THR A 198 25.32 -5.73 25.54
N PHE A 199 24.55 -6.78 25.18
CA PHE A 199 24.55 -8.13 25.80
C PHE A 199 23.33 -8.98 25.37
N SER A 200 23.62 -10.28 25.16
CA SER A 200 22.75 -11.46 25.19
C SER A 200 21.89 -11.83 23.96
N ASN A 201 22.16 -13.04 23.48
CA ASN A 201 21.44 -13.80 22.47
C ASN A 201 20.09 -14.30 23.01
N SER A 202 19.03 -14.14 22.22
CA SER A 202 17.89 -15.07 22.09
C SER A 202 17.10 -14.67 20.84
N VAL A 203 16.86 -15.63 19.96
CA VAL A 203 16.06 -15.46 18.73
C VAL A 203 14.59 -15.39 19.14
N ASP A 204 14.03 -14.18 19.19
CA ASP A 204 12.60 -13.96 19.38
C ASP A 204 12.03 -13.22 18.16
N ILE A 205 11.13 -13.90 17.43
CA ILE A 205 10.25 -13.31 16.42
C ILE A 205 9.16 -12.55 17.18
N CYS A 206 9.56 -11.42 17.75
CA CYS A 206 8.68 -10.41 18.31
C CYS A 206 9.50 -9.13 18.35
N ARG A 207 9.60 -8.43 17.22
CA ARG A 207 10.21 -7.10 17.17
C ARG A 207 9.36 -6.19 18.05
N LYS A 208 9.74 -6.08 19.33
CA LYS A 208 9.22 -5.07 20.25
C LYS A 208 9.38 -3.72 19.54
N HIS A 209 8.26 -3.07 19.31
CA HIS A 209 8.21 -1.69 18.85
C HIS A 209 8.96 -0.85 19.89
N GLU A 210 10.19 -0.43 19.58
CA GLU A 210 10.91 0.50 20.45
C GLU A 210 10.11 1.80 20.48
N SER A 211 9.86 2.31 21.68
CA SER A 211 9.25 3.62 21.86
C SER A 211 10.18 4.66 21.23
N PHE A 212 9.63 5.50 20.35
CA PHE A 212 10.37 6.58 19.70
C PHE A 212 11.25 7.36 20.68
N SER A 213 12.49 7.66 20.28
CA SER A 213 13.33 8.57 21.06
C SER A 213 12.70 9.97 21.10
N GLN A 214 12.98 10.74 22.15
CA GLN A 214 12.47 12.12 22.29
C GLN A 214 12.86 13.02 21.10
N GLN A 215 14.01 12.73 20.45
CA GLN A 215 14.45 13.44 19.26
C GLN A 215 13.65 13.04 18.01
N GLN A 216 13.36 11.74 17.83
CA GLN A 216 12.50 11.25 16.74
C GLN A 216 11.07 11.78 16.90
N LEU A 217 10.52 11.79 18.12
CA LEU A 217 9.22 12.40 18.43
C LEU A 217 9.20 13.90 18.12
N GLY A 218 10.24 14.64 18.53
CA GLY A 218 10.35 16.07 18.23
C GLY A 218 10.46 16.37 16.73
N PHE A 219 11.13 15.51 15.97
CA PHE A 219 11.22 15.60 14.51
C PHE A 219 9.87 15.27 13.85
N LEU A 220 9.23 14.16 14.25
CA LEU A 220 7.89 13.74 13.81
C LEU A 220 6.86 14.85 14.00
N LEU A 221 6.82 15.45 15.19
CA LEU A 221 5.84 16.49 15.53
C LEU A 221 6.05 17.79 14.75
N ARG A 222 7.25 18.05 14.22
CA ARG A 222 7.53 19.21 13.36
C ARG A 222 7.27 18.90 11.89
N LEU A 223 7.69 17.72 11.43
CA LEU A 223 7.66 17.36 10.02
C LEU A 223 6.24 17.00 9.54
N ILE A 224 5.45 16.30 10.38
CA ILE A 224 4.09 15.84 9.99
C ILE A 224 3.18 17.02 9.62
N PRO A 225 3.07 18.10 10.41
CA PRO A 225 2.30 19.28 10.01
C PRO A 225 2.79 19.96 8.73
N GLU A 226 4.11 20.03 8.52
CA GLU A 226 4.71 20.64 7.32
C GLU A 226 4.42 19.80 6.06
N LEU A 227 4.53 18.47 6.15
CA LEU A 227 4.24 17.55 5.05
C LEU A 227 2.75 17.48 4.70
N ILE A 228 1.86 17.63 5.69
CA ILE A 228 0.41 17.62 5.49
C ILE A 228 -0.09 18.90 4.82
N GLN A 229 0.56 20.04 5.08
CA GLN A 229 0.12 21.36 4.61
C GLN A 229 0.59 21.72 3.19
N GLN A 230 1.44 20.91 2.55
CA GLN A 230 1.88 21.21 1.19
C GLN A 230 0.74 20.99 0.17
N PRO A 231 0.31 22.05 -0.55
CA PRO A 231 -0.57 21.89 -1.69
C PRO A 231 0.23 21.23 -2.82
N HIS A 232 -0.27 20.12 -3.33
CA HIS A 232 0.14 19.54 -4.60
C HIS A 232 -1.10 19.49 -5.48
#